data_AF-A0A7W7TY75-F1
#
_entry.id   AF-A0A7W7TY75-F1
#
_cell.length_a   1.000
_cell.length_b   1.000
_cell.length_c   1.000
_cell.angle_alpha   90.00
_cell.angle_beta   90.00
_cell.angle_gamma   90.00
#
_symmetry.space_group_name_H-M   'P 1'
#
loop_
_entity.id
_entity.type
_entity.pdbx_description
1 polymer ?
#
loop_
_entity_poly.entity_id
_entity_poly.type
_entity_poly.pdbx_seq_one_letter_code
_entity_poly.pdbx_strand_id
1 'polypeptide(L)'
;MTSPDGDIDGKPCVTIRCQDNSSVGVTFCDRFSFDQDSVHYAIEAWAPGLTARVNEVVAWIWDNDLTTFLEELAAGYRGWDGERTWHTMDRDLAVSAVFRSGGYIGLTWTIRPWRSAAGDWSTSVTTWLEAGEQMSSLASDVRHFLEGERTVLPPG
;
A
#
# COMPACT_ATOMS: atom_id res chain seq x y z
N MET A 1 32.42 -9.89 10.08
CA MET A 1 31.34 -8.90 10.24
C MET A 1 30.39 -9.19 9.10
N THR A 2 29.39 -10.02 9.36
CA THR A 2 28.54 -10.62 8.33
C THR A 2 27.34 -9.70 8.15
N SER A 3 27.20 -9.09 6.96
CA SER A 3 26.00 -8.34 6.59
C SER A 3 24.78 -9.24 6.66
N PRO A 4 23.64 -8.78 7.20
CA PRO A 4 22.37 -9.45 7.03
C PRO A 4 21.75 -8.91 5.74
N ASP A 5 22.31 -9.28 4.58
CA ASP A 5 21.48 -9.30 3.37
C ASP A 5 20.60 -10.54 3.49
N GLY A 6 19.51 -10.35 4.23
CA GLY A 6 18.34 -11.21 4.13
C GLY A 6 17.82 -11.04 2.73
N ASP A 7 18.30 -11.88 1.83
CA ASP A 7 17.65 -12.21 0.58
C ASP A 7 16.32 -12.89 0.97
N ILE A 8 15.32 -12.05 1.22
CA ILE A 8 13.95 -12.49 1.46
C ILE A 8 13.49 -13.01 0.11
N ASP A 9 13.42 -14.33 0.00
CA ASP A 9 12.47 -15.12 -0.79
C ASP A 9 11.76 -14.28 -1.86
N GLY A 10 12.11 -14.46 -3.14
CA GLY A 10 11.74 -13.67 -4.33
C GLY A 10 10.24 -13.54 -4.63
N LYS A 11 9.44 -13.29 -3.61
CA LYS A 11 8.04 -12.95 -3.61
C LYS A 11 7.90 -11.49 -4.02
N PRO A 12 6.92 -11.17 -4.86
CA PRO A 12 6.67 -9.80 -5.27
C PRO A 12 6.37 -8.95 -4.03
N CYS A 13 7.06 -7.82 -3.89
CA CYS A 13 6.76 -6.81 -2.88
C CYS A 13 6.86 -5.41 -3.49
N VAL A 14 6.05 -4.48 -2.99
CA VAL A 14 6.08 -3.06 -3.39
C VAL A 14 6.34 -2.24 -2.15
N THR A 15 7.41 -1.46 -2.15
CA THR A 15 7.78 -0.61 -1.02
C THR A 15 7.72 0.85 -1.40
N ILE A 16 6.94 1.61 -0.63
CA ILE A 16 6.85 3.07 -0.73
C ILE A 16 7.64 3.65 0.43
N ARG A 17 8.66 4.46 0.11
CA ARG A 17 9.42 5.22 1.10
C ARG A 17 9.07 6.68 0.99
N CYS A 18 8.93 7.35 2.12
CA CYS A 18 8.75 8.79 2.15
C CYS A 18 10.01 9.48 1.64
N GLN A 19 9.86 10.40 0.68
CA GLN A 19 10.98 11.12 0.07
C GLN A 19 11.78 11.93 1.10
N ASP A 20 11.09 12.58 2.04
CA ASP A 20 11.72 13.44 3.06
C ASP A 20 12.35 12.63 4.20
N ASN A 21 11.90 11.39 4.41
CA ASN A 21 12.43 10.52 5.45
C ASN A 21 12.29 9.05 5.04
N SER A 22 13.38 8.46 4.53
CA SER A 22 13.42 7.06 4.11
C SER A 22 13.26 6.06 5.26
N SER A 23 13.22 6.53 6.53
CA SER A 23 12.85 5.73 7.71
C SER A 23 11.32 5.63 7.92
N VAL A 24 10.52 6.22 7.04
CA VAL A 24 9.05 6.12 7.02
C VAL A 24 8.58 5.51 5.71
N GLY A 25 7.71 4.51 5.77
CA GLY A 25 7.17 3.89 4.56
C GLY A 25 6.14 2.81 4.82
N VAL A 26 5.67 2.25 3.71
CA VAL A 26 4.79 1.08 3.71
C VAL A 26 5.28 0.05 2.71
N THR A 27 4.99 -1.22 2.97
CA THR A 27 5.33 -2.33 2.07
C THR A 27 4.13 -3.25 1.90
N PHE A 28 3.79 -3.54 0.64
CA PHE A 28 2.87 -4.60 0.24
C PHE A 28 3.69 -5.87 -0.03
N CYS A 29 3.31 -6.99 0.57
CA CYS A 29 4.04 -8.25 0.44
C CYS A 29 3.14 -9.47 0.67
N ASP A 30 3.72 -10.67 0.57
CA ASP A 30 3.05 -11.96 0.83
C ASP A 30 1.71 -12.10 0.10
N ARG A 31 1.72 -11.74 -1.19
CA ARG A 31 0.55 -11.86 -2.06
C ARG A 31 0.17 -13.31 -2.30
N PHE A 32 -1.12 -13.61 -2.21
CA PHE A 32 -1.71 -14.87 -2.67
C PHE A 32 -3.18 -14.67 -3.08
N SER A 33 -3.76 -15.65 -3.77
CA SER A 33 -5.18 -15.64 -4.13
C SER A 33 -5.79 -17.02 -3.86
N PHE A 34 -6.96 -17.05 -3.23
CA PHE A 34 -7.73 -18.27 -3.05
C PHE A 34 -8.72 -18.53 -4.21
N ASP A 35 -9.21 -17.47 -4.83
CA ASP A 35 -10.23 -17.52 -5.88
C ASP A 35 -9.87 -16.60 -7.07
N GLN A 36 -10.85 -16.31 -7.92
CA GLN A 36 -10.70 -15.43 -9.09
C GLN A 36 -11.20 -14.02 -8.84
N ASP A 37 -11.78 -13.75 -7.67
CA ASP A 37 -12.49 -12.50 -7.37
C ASP A 37 -11.68 -11.60 -6.41
N SER A 38 -10.68 -12.17 -5.74
CA SER A 38 -9.89 -11.49 -4.72
C SER A 38 -8.39 -11.82 -4.73
N VAL A 39 -7.64 -10.84 -4.25
CA VAL A 39 -6.20 -10.93 -3.97
C VAL A 39 -6.00 -10.59 -2.49
N HIS A 40 -5.28 -11.45 -1.79
CA HIS A 40 -4.89 -11.25 -0.41
C HIS A 40 -3.42 -10.87 -0.35
N TYR A 41 -3.07 -9.98 0.58
CA TYR A 41 -1.70 -9.56 0.80
C TYR A 41 -1.51 -9.12 2.25
N ALA A 42 -0.26 -8.98 2.66
CA ALA A 42 0.08 -8.26 3.87
C ALA A 42 0.49 -6.84 3.54
N ILE A 43 0.20 -5.93 4.47
CA ILE A 43 0.73 -4.59 4.46
C ILE A 43 1.48 -4.31 5.76
N GLU A 44 2.68 -3.76 5.62
CA GLU A 44 3.51 -3.30 6.71
C GLU A 44 3.65 -1.79 6.65
N ALA A 45 3.49 -1.13 7.80
CA ALA A 45 3.77 0.28 7.97
C ALA A 45 4.90 0.44 9.00
N TRP A 46 5.86 1.31 8.69
CA TRP A 46 7.02 1.52 9.55
C TRP A 46 7.44 2.99 9.59
N ALA A 47 7.88 3.41 10.77
CA ALA A 47 8.45 4.72 11.08
C ALA A 47 9.37 4.57 12.31
N PRO A 48 10.20 5.57 12.68
CA PRO A 48 11.00 5.49 13.89
C PRO A 48 10.13 5.21 15.13
N GLY A 49 10.34 4.04 15.77
CA GLY A 49 9.55 3.60 16.93
C GLY A 49 8.20 2.95 16.61
N LEU A 50 7.85 2.78 15.33
CA LEU A 50 6.63 2.14 14.88
C LEU A 50 6.94 1.05 13.85
N THR A 51 6.42 -0.14 14.11
CA THR A 51 6.30 -1.19 13.09
C THR A 51 4.98 -1.90 13.34
N ALA A 52 4.15 -1.93 12.30
CA ALA A 52 2.84 -2.55 12.35
C ALA A 52 2.61 -3.31 11.06
N ARG A 53 1.94 -4.46 11.19
CA ARG A 53 1.64 -5.33 10.07
C ARG A 53 0.20 -5.82 10.17
N VAL A 54 -0.53 -5.72 9.08
CA VAL A 54 -1.83 -6.37 8.91
C VAL A 54 -1.65 -7.46 7.85
N ASN A 55 -2.00 -8.69 8.21
CA ASN A 55 -2.01 -9.82 7.29
C ASN A 55 -3.39 -9.96 6.65
N GLU A 56 -3.43 -10.58 5.47
CA GLU A 56 -4.66 -10.96 4.77
C GLU A 56 -5.60 -9.79 4.43
N VAL A 57 -5.04 -8.61 4.12
CA VAL A 57 -5.80 -7.52 3.53
C VAL A 57 -6.34 -7.98 2.17
N VAL A 58 -7.62 -7.70 1.92
CA VAL A 58 -8.33 -8.15 0.72
C VAL A 58 -8.47 -7.00 -0.28
N ALA A 59 -7.98 -7.19 -1.51
CA ALA A 59 -8.33 -6.40 -2.68
C ALA A 59 -9.28 -7.21 -3.58
N TRP A 60 -10.42 -6.62 -3.90
CA TRP A 60 -11.43 -7.24 -4.76
C TRP A 60 -11.29 -6.76 -6.19
N ILE A 61 -11.30 -7.67 -7.17
CA ILE A 61 -11.00 -7.34 -8.58
C ILE A 61 -12.05 -6.44 -9.23
N TRP A 62 -13.30 -6.50 -8.75
CA TRP A 62 -14.41 -5.67 -9.23
C TRP A 62 -14.59 -4.33 -8.51
N ASP A 63 -13.76 -4.01 -7.52
CA ASP A 63 -13.87 -2.75 -6.77
C ASP A 63 -13.10 -1.62 -7.47
N ASN A 64 -13.41 -0.37 -7.12
CA ASN A 64 -12.60 0.79 -7.47
C ASN A 64 -11.25 0.67 -6.73
N ASP A 65 -10.34 -0.09 -7.34
CA ASP A 65 -9.12 -0.57 -6.71
C ASP A 65 -8.19 0.60 -6.31
N LEU A 66 -7.33 0.34 -5.33
CA LEU A 66 -6.27 1.25 -4.90
C LEU A 66 -5.50 1.80 -6.10
N THR A 67 -5.26 0.94 -7.08
CA THR A 67 -4.62 1.28 -8.35
C THR A 67 -5.30 2.46 -9.04
N THR A 68 -6.62 2.41 -9.25
CA THR A 68 -7.38 3.48 -9.92
C THR A 68 -7.33 4.78 -9.11
N PHE A 69 -7.44 4.69 -7.78
CA PHE A 69 -7.27 5.86 -6.92
C PHE A 69 -5.89 6.50 -7.10
N LEU A 70 -4.80 5.73 -7.09
CA LEU A 70 -3.44 6.23 -7.28
C LEU A 70 -3.23 6.85 -8.67
N GLU A 71 -3.83 6.28 -9.71
CA GLU A 71 -3.81 6.86 -11.07
C GLU A 71 -4.53 8.19 -11.14
N GLU A 72 -5.69 8.33 -10.51
CA GLU A 72 -6.42 9.60 -10.45
C GLU A 72 -5.63 10.68 -9.72
N LEU A 73 -4.84 10.30 -8.71
CA LEU A 73 -3.92 11.21 -8.02
C LEU A 73 -2.77 11.64 -8.93
N ALA A 74 -2.19 10.70 -9.70
CA ALA A 74 -1.12 10.98 -10.67
C ALA A 74 -1.62 11.90 -11.80
N ALA A 75 -2.82 11.64 -12.33
CA ALA A 75 -3.47 12.49 -13.33
C ALA A 75 -3.83 13.88 -12.75
N GLY A 76 -4.05 13.95 -11.44
CA GLY A 76 -4.29 15.16 -10.65
C GLY A 76 -3.06 16.04 -10.40
N TYR A 77 -1.95 15.87 -11.14
CA TYR A 77 -0.69 16.61 -10.96
C TYR A 77 -0.82 18.15 -10.95
N ARG A 78 -1.91 18.69 -11.52
CA ARG A 78 -2.22 20.14 -11.49
C ARG A 78 -2.67 20.64 -10.11
N GLY A 79 -2.91 19.74 -9.18
CA GLY A 79 -3.40 20.01 -7.84
C GLY A 79 -4.92 19.89 -7.72
N TRP A 80 -5.36 19.70 -6.49
CA TRP A 80 -6.76 19.74 -6.07
C TRP A 80 -6.85 20.32 -4.66
N ASP A 81 -8.03 20.81 -4.31
CA ASP A 81 -8.32 21.27 -2.95
C ASP A 81 -8.90 20.15 -2.09
N GLY A 82 -8.55 20.15 -0.81
CA GLY A 82 -9.06 19.21 0.17
C GLY A 82 -8.38 17.83 0.15
N GLU A 83 -9.04 16.86 0.77
CA GLU A 83 -8.55 15.49 0.92
C GLU A 83 -9.34 14.55 0.01
N ARG A 84 -8.62 13.65 -0.67
CA ARG A 84 -9.21 12.51 -1.38
C ARG A 84 -8.95 11.25 -0.57
N THR A 85 -9.92 10.36 -0.48
CA THR A 85 -9.81 9.16 0.36
C THR A 85 -10.21 7.92 -0.41
N TRP A 86 -9.53 6.83 -0.09
CA TRP A 86 -9.82 5.49 -0.56
C TRP A 86 -9.68 4.51 0.62
N HIS A 87 -10.40 3.40 0.59
CA HIS A 87 -10.25 2.32 1.56
C HIS A 87 -10.69 1.00 0.95
N THR A 88 -10.11 -0.10 1.43
CA THR A 88 -10.63 -1.44 1.14
C THR A 88 -12.03 -1.59 1.71
N MET A 89 -12.87 -2.45 1.10
CA MET A 89 -14.21 -2.76 1.63
C MET A 89 -14.18 -3.21 3.09
N ASP A 90 -13.14 -3.96 3.47
CA ASP A 90 -12.94 -4.48 4.82
C ASP A 90 -12.34 -3.46 5.78
N ARG A 91 -11.98 -2.25 5.30
CA ARG A 91 -11.41 -1.14 6.08
C ARG A 91 -10.05 -1.44 6.74
N ASP A 92 -9.42 -2.56 6.38
CA ASP A 92 -8.09 -2.92 6.87
C ASP A 92 -7.02 -1.94 6.40
N LEU A 93 -7.23 -1.34 5.22
CA LEU A 93 -6.38 -0.31 4.63
C LEU A 93 -7.24 0.88 4.19
N ALA A 94 -6.83 2.07 4.60
CA ALA A 94 -7.31 3.34 4.07
C ALA A 94 -6.15 4.22 3.64
N VAL A 95 -6.32 4.95 2.55
CA VAL A 95 -5.34 5.91 2.04
C VAL A 95 -6.04 7.25 1.91
N SER A 96 -5.49 8.27 2.56
CA SER A 96 -5.90 9.64 2.34
C SER A 96 -4.81 10.44 1.64
N ALA A 97 -5.20 11.32 0.73
CA ALA A 97 -4.32 12.05 -0.14
C ALA A 97 -4.61 13.55 -0.10
N VAL A 98 -3.55 14.32 0.15
CA VAL A 98 -3.58 15.79 0.10
C VAL A 98 -2.52 16.31 -0.86
N PHE A 99 -2.88 17.28 -1.69
CA PHE A 99 -1.93 17.96 -2.56
C PHE A 99 -1.30 19.14 -1.80
N ARG A 100 0.02 19.26 -1.86
CA ARG A 100 0.75 20.42 -1.32
C ARG A 100 1.31 21.28 -2.44
N SER A 101 1.40 22.58 -2.15
CA SER A 101 2.16 23.51 -2.97
C SER A 101 3.59 22.98 -3.17
N GLY A 102 4.04 22.89 -4.42
CA GLY A 102 5.33 22.30 -4.78
C GLY A 102 5.25 21.00 -5.58
N GLY A 103 4.04 20.51 -5.90
CA GLY A 103 3.88 19.32 -6.74
C GLY A 103 4.08 18.01 -5.98
N TYR A 104 3.76 18.00 -4.69
CA TYR A 104 3.87 16.82 -3.84
C TYR A 104 2.51 16.37 -3.34
N ILE A 105 2.33 15.05 -3.28
CA ILE A 105 1.15 14.40 -2.75
C ILE A 105 1.55 13.69 -1.46
N GLY A 106 0.86 14.03 -0.38
CA GLY A 106 0.98 13.32 0.89
C GLY A 106 -0.02 12.19 0.94
N LEU A 107 0.47 10.97 0.99
CA LEU A 107 -0.35 9.76 1.17
C LEU A 107 -0.27 9.33 2.63
N THR A 108 -1.38 9.39 3.34
CA THR A 108 -1.51 8.84 4.69
C THR A 108 -2.10 7.46 4.61
N TRP A 109 -1.28 6.46 4.88
CA TRP A 109 -1.63 5.05 4.90
C TRP A 109 -2.07 4.69 6.30
N THR A 110 -3.34 4.37 6.47
CA THR A 110 -3.92 3.91 7.75
C THR A 110 -4.19 2.43 7.66
N ILE A 111 -3.58 1.65 8.56
CA ILE A 111 -3.78 0.21 8.64
C ILE A 111 -4.38 -0.17 9.99
N ARG A 112 -5.30 -1.12 9.96
CA ARG A 112 -5.95 -1.70 11.15
C ARG A 112 -6.37 -3.14 10.84
N PRO A 113 -6.46 -4.04 11.82
CA PRO A 113 -6.98 -5.38 11.59
C PRO A 113 -8.48 -5.40 11.92
N TRP A 114 -9.35 -5.02 10.98
CA TRP A 114 -10.80 -4.92 11.17
C TRP A 114 -11.44 -6.26 11.54
N ARG A 115 -11.00 -7.36 10.90
CA ARG A 115 -11.57 -8.70 11.11
C ARG A 115 -10.92 -9.48 12.26
N SER A 116 -9.85 -8.97 12.86
CA SER A 116 -9.07 -9.74 13.85
C SER A 116 -9.59 -9.53 15.26
N ALA A 117 -9.71 -10.62 16.02
CA ALA A 117 -9.89 -10.58 17.47
C ALA A 117 -8.64 -10.03 18.23
N ALA A 118 -7.56 -9.69 17.51
CA ALA A 118 -6.27 -9.25 18.05
C ALA A 118 -6.26 -7.80 18.61
N GLY A 119 -7.42 -7.20 18.81
CA GLY A 119 -7.57 -5.87 19.40
C GLY A 119 -7.73 -4.77 18.36
N ASP A 120 -8.67 -3.86 18.62
CA ASP A 120 -8.90 -2.66 17.82
C ASP A 120 -7.71 -1.71 17.94
N TRP A 121 -6.74 -1.85 17.05
CA TRP A 121 -5.69 -0.86 16.85
C TRP A 121 -5.75 -0.30 15.44
N SER A 122 -5.28 0.93 15.29
CA SER A 122 -5.02 1.54 14.00
C SER A 122 -3.72 2.33 14.08
N THR A 123 -2.93 2.30 13.02
CA THR A 123 -1.79 3.21 12.89
C THR A 123 -1.81 3.89 11.53
N SER A 124 -1.16 5.03 11.46
CA SER A 124 -1.04 5.80 10.23
C SER A 124 0.40 6.26 10.02
N VAL A 125 0.89 6.15 8.79
CA VAL A 125 2.16 6.75 8.34
C VAL A 125 1.92 7.59 7.10
N THR A 126 2.61 8.70 6.97
CA THR A 126 2.49 9.59 5.80
C THR A 126 3.75 9.54 4.96
N THR A 127 3.59 9.24 3.66
CA THR A 127 4.66 9.30 2.66
C THR A 127 4.44 10.49 1.73
N TRP A 128 5.51 11.19 1.38
CA TRP A 128 5.49 12.27 0.38
C TRP A 128 6.09 11.79 -0.93
N LEU A 129 5.34 12.00 -2.02
CA LEU A 129 5.71 11.62 -3.37
C LEU A 129 5.49 12.79 -4.33
N GLU A 130 6.33 12.88 -5.35
CA GLU A 130 6.14 13.81 -6.46
C GLU A 130 4.89 13.43 -7.26
N ALA A 131 4.06 14.42 -7.58
CA ALA A 131 2.70 14.20 -8.07
C ALA A 131 2.62 13.57 -9.48
N GLY A 132 3.68 13.67 -10.28
CA GLY A 132 3.76 13.13 -11.63
C GLY A 132 4.35 11.72 -11.68
N GLU A 133 5.65 11.63 -11.91
CA GLU A 133 6.33 10.38 -12.26
C GLU A 133 6.36 9.40 -11.08
N GLN A 134 6.62 9.90 -9.87
CA GLN A 134 6.66 9.03 -8.70
C GLN A 134 5.29 8.41 -8.39
N MET A 135 4.21 9.20 -8.50
CA MET A 135 2.85 8.68 -8.35
C MET A 135 2.46 7.72 -9.48
N SER A 136 2.88 7.99 -10.71
CA SER A 136 2.62 7.10 -11.85
C SER A 136 3.35 5.76 -11.71
N SER A 137 4.63 5.79 -11.28
CA SER A 137 5.40 4.59 -10.95
C SER A 137 4.74 3.81 -9.82
N LEU A 138 4.32 4.49 -8.74
CA LEU A 138 3.61 3.86 -7.64
C LEU A 138 2.34 3.15 -8.08
N ALA A 139 1.50 3.82 -8.87
CA ALA A 139 0.27 3.22 -9.40
C ALA A 139 0.57 1.99 -10.25
N SER A 140 1.62 2.03 -11.09
CA SER A 140 2.05 0.91 -11.91
C SER A 140 2.60 -0.26 -11.07
N ASP A 141 3.41 0.02 -10.05
CA ASP A 141 4.02 -1.01 -9.19
C ASP A 141 2.94 -1.72 -8.36
N VAL A 142 2.01 -0.96 -7.78
CA VAL A 142 0.87 -1.51 -7.04
C VAL A 142 -0.02 -2.34 -7.96
N ARG A 143 -0.32 -1.86 -9.18
CA ARG A 143 -1.06 -2.65 -10.18
C ARG A 143 -0.37 -3.97 -10.45
N HIS A 144 0.91 -3.92 -10.81
CA HIS A 144 1.67 -5.11 -11.16
C HIS A 144 1.73 -6.10 -9.99
N PHE A 145 1.83 -5.60 -8.76
CA PHE A 145 1.72 -6.43 -7.57
C PHE A 145 0.36 -7.10 -7.48
N LEU A 146 -0.75 -6.35 -7.57
CA LEU A 146 -2.10 -6.90 -7.43
C LEU A 146 -2.46 -7.87 -8.58
N GLU A 147 -2.03 -7.58 -9.81
CA GLU A 147 -2.27 -8.38 -11.01
C GLU A 147 -1.29 -9.56 -11.19
N GLY A 148 -0.22 -9.64 -10.39
CA GLY A 148 0.88 -10.61 -10.56
C GLY A 148 0.45 -12.09 -10.61
N GLU A 149 1.35 -12.97 -11.02
CA GLU A 149 1.02 -14.39 -11.20
C GLU A 149 0.42 -15.02 -9.93
N ARG A 150 -0.62 -15.84 -10.10
CA ARG A 150 -1.32 -16.53 -9.00
C ARG A 150 -0.36 -17.50 -8.33
N THR A 151 0.09 -17.19 -7.12
CA THR A 151 0.65 -18.21 -6.24
C THR A 151 -0.49 -19.07 -5.69
N VAL A 152 -0.87 -20.11 -6.45
CA VAL A 152 -1.82 -21.11 -5.96
C VAL A 152 -1.10 -22.00 -4.96
N LEU A 153 -1.42 -21.85 -3.67
CA LEU A 153 -0.99 -22.81 -2.66
C LEU A 153 -1.55 -24.20 -3.03
N PRO A 154 -0.72 -25.26 -3.09
CA PRO A 154 -1.22 -26.59 -3.39
C PRO A 154 -2.21 -27.04 -2.29
N PRO A 155 -3.28 -27.79 -2.64
CA PRO A 155 -4.17 -28.35 -1.64
C PRO A 155 -3.39 -29.35 -0.76
N GLY A 156 -3.53 -29.21 0.56
CA GLY A 156 -2.96 -30.11 1.57
C GLY A 156 -3.74 -31.42 1.72
#